data_AF-A0A963JXC3-F1
#
_entry.id   AF-A0A963JXC3-F1
#
_cell.length_a   1.000
_cell.length_b   1.000
_cell.length_c   1.000
_cell.angle_alpha   90.00
_cell.angle_beta   90.00
_cell.angle_gamma   90.00
#
_symmetry.space_group_name_H-M   'P 1'
#
loop_
_entity.id
_entity.type
_entity.pdbx_description
1 polymer ?
#
loop_
_entity_poly.entity_id
_entity_poly.type
_entity_poly.pdbx_seq_one_letter_code
_entity_poly.pdbx_strand_id
1 'polypeptide(L)' 'MKPVKWGMLGVARIGMEKVIPAMQQSDLCEIVGVASRSAEKAEAGRAQLGIAKAYGSYEDLLADPEIEA' A
#
# COMPACT_ATOMS: atom_id res chain seq x y z
N MET A 1 -4.97 11.52 17.25
CA MET A 1 -3.95 11.93 16.25
C MET A 1 -4.46 11.53 14.88
N LYS A 2 -4.07 12.21 13.81
CA LYS A 2 -4.44 11.79 12.44
C LYS A 2 -3.59 10.57 12.05
N PRO A 3 -4.16 9.52 11.43
CA PRO A 3 -3.36 8.39 10.96
C PRO A 3 -2.40 8.85 9.86
N VAL A 4 -1.21 8.24 9.82
CA VAL A 4 -0.24 8.44 8.75
C VAL A 4 -0.70 7.66 7.53
N LYS A 5 -0.68 8.30 6.36
CA LYS A 5 -1.01 7.68 5.07
C LYS A 5 0.20 6.97 4.47
N TRP A 6 0.18 5.65 4.48
CA TRP A 6 1.29 4.82 4.01
C TRP A 6 1.10 4.31 2.57
N GLY A 7 2.20 4.28 1.82
CA GLY A 7 2.32 3.64 0.52
C GLY A 7 3.30 2.46 0.57
N MET A 8 2.86 1.26 0.19
CA MET A 8 3.74 0.09 0.17
C MET A 8 4.45 -0.11 -1.17
N LEU A 9 5.78 -0.11 -1.13
CA LEU A 9 6.62 -0.46 -2.26
C LEU A 9 6.81 -1.98 -2.35
N GLY A 10 6.17 -2.58 -3.34
CA GLY A 10 6.20 -4.00 -3.62
C GLY A 10 5.06 -4.78 -2.96
N VAL A 11 4.81 -5.97 -3.50
CA VAL A 11 3.82 -6.93 -2.99
C VAL A 11 4.51 -8.20 -2.49
N ALA A 12 5.56 -8.02 -1.68
CA ALA A 12 6.26 -9.15 -1.09
C ALA A 12 5.33 -9.93 -0.15
N ARG A 13 5.46 -11.25 -0.13
CA ARG A 13 4.58 -12.13 0.68
C ARG A 13 4.49 -11.70 2.15
N ILE A 14 5.61 -11.30 2.75
CA ILE A 14 5.63 -10.81 4.14
C ILE A 14 4.81 -9.51 4.31
N GLY A 15 4.89 -8.59 3.35
CA GLY A 15 4.11 -7.36 3.34
C GLY A 15 2.62 -7.66 3.27
N MET A 16 2.24 -8.52 2.34
CA MET A 16 0.85 -8.89 2.08
C MET A 16 0.20 -9.70 3.20
N GLU A 17 0.92 -10.68 3.76
CA GLU A 17 0.33 -11.64 4.71
C GLU A 17 0.47 -11.21 6.18
N LYS A 18 1.42 -10.31 6.50
CA LYS A 18 1.77 -9.99 7.90
C LYS A 18 1.76 -8.49 8.18
N VAL A 19 2.52 -7.71 7.41
CA VAL A 19 2.76 -6.30 7.75
C VAL A 19 1.52 -5.45 7.51
N ILE A 20 0.99 -5.46 6.29
CA ILE A 20 -0.17 -4.64 5.94
C ILE A 20 -1.39 -5.00 6.82
N PRO A 21 -1.74 -6.29 7.02
CA PRO A 21 -2.84 -6.65 7.92
C PRO A 21 -2.63 -6.21 9.37
N ALA A 22 -1.39 -6.17 9.87
CA ALA A 22 -1.09 -5.66 11.20
C ALA A 22 -1.20 -4.13 11.28
N MET A 23 -0.75 -3.41 10.25
CA MET A 23 -0.87 -1.96 10.17
C MET A 23 -2.34 -1.52 10.08
N GLN A 24 -3.19 -2.24 9.32
CA GLN A 24 -4.62 -1.96 9.20
C GLN A 24 -5.40 -2.11 10.52
N GLN A 25 -4.83 -2.78 11.54
CA GLN A 25 -5.42 -2.87 12.87
C GLN A 25 -5.10 -1.66 13.76
N SER A 26 -4.22 -0.76 13.31
CA SER A 26 -3.83 0.42 14.07
C SER A 26 -4.60 1.65 13.60
N ASP A 27 -5.21 2.38 14.55
CA ASP A 27 -5.84 3.68 14.29
C ASP A 27 -4.85 4.79 13.90
N LEU A 28 -3.54 4.50 13.91
CA LEU A 28 -2.47 5.44 13.56
C LEU A 28 -1.92 5.23 12.14
N CYS A 29 -2.38 4.19 11.43
CA CYS A 29 -1.90 3.85 10.09
C CYS A 29 -3.06 3.71 9.12
N GLU A 30 -2.99 4.41 7.99
CA GLU A 30 -3.91 4.26 6.86
C GLU A 30 -3.12 3.77 5.65
N ILE A 31 -3.43 2.59 5.12
CA ILE A 31 -2.75 2.06 3.93
C ILE A 31 -3.49 2.57 2.69
N VAL A 32 -2.91 3.55 2.01
CA VAL A 32 -3.56 4.24 0.89
C VAL A 32 -3.29 3.52 -0.43
N GLY A 33 -2.09 2.95 -0.60
CA GLY A 33 -1.75 2.31 -1.85
C GLY A 33 -0.61 1.30 -1.78
N VAL A 34 -0.53 0.48 -2.82
CA VAL A 34 0.56 -0.48 -3.03
C VAL A 34 1.09 -0.38 -4.45
N ALA A 35 2.41 -0.42 -4.61
CA ALA A 35 3.08 -0.34 -5.89
C ALA A 35 3.81 -1.63 -6.22
N SER A 36 3.92 -1.95 -7.50
CA SER A 36 4.75 -3.05 -8.00
C SER A 36 5.21 -2.72 -9.40
N ARG A 37 6.40 -3.20 -9.78
CA ARG A 37 6.90 -3.17 -11.17
C ARG A 37 6.01 -3.97 -12.16
N SER A 38 5.00 -4.67 -11.65
CA SER A 38 3.97 -5.35 -12.41
C SER A 38 2.62 -4.83 -11.93
N ALA A 39 1.90 -4.11 -12.80
CA ALA A 39 0.60 -3.54 -12.49
C ALA A 39 -0.42 -4.61 -12.06
N GLU A 40 -0.41 -5.78 -12.72
CA GLU A 40 -1.26 -6.92 -12.34
C GLU A 40 -1.03 -7.35 -10.88
N LYS A 41 0.23 -7.44 -10.47
CA LYS A 41 0.59 -7.80 -9.10
C LYS A 41 0.20 -6.72 -8.08
N ALA A 42 0.37 -5.45 -8.42
CA ALA A 42 -0.08 -4.34 -7.56
C ALA A 42 -1.60 -4.39 -7.37
N GLU A 43 -2.34 -4.59 -8.46
CA GLU A 43 -3.80 -4.63 -8.44
C GLU A 43 -4.33 -5.84 -7.67
N ALA A 44 -3.72 -7.02 -7.86
CA ALA A 44 -4.04 -8.21 -7.07
C ALA A 44 -3.82 -7.98 -5.57
N GLY A 45 -2.70 -7.33 -5.20
CA GLY A 45 -2.42 -7.01 -3.81
C GLY A 45 -3.39 -5.98 -3.22
N ARG A 46 -3.73 -4.95 -4.00
CA ARG A 46 -4.74 -3.96 -3.62
C ARG A 46 -6.09 -4.63 -3.36
N ALA A 47 -6.54 -5.49 -4.27
CA ALA A 47 -7.80 -6.22 -4.14
C ALA A 47 -7.80 -7.18 -2.95
N GLN A 48 -6.69 -7.88 -2.70
CA GLN A 48 -6.56 -8.84 -1.59
C GLN A 48 -6.75 -8.18 -0.23
N LEU A 49 -6.25 -6.95 -0.04
CA LEU A 49 -6.21 -6.28 1.26
C LEU A 49 -7.18 -5.09 1.36
N GLY A 50 -8.01 -4.86 0.33
CA GLY A 50 -8.98 -3.77 0.31
C GLY A 50 -8.33 -2.39 0.32
N ILE A 51 -7.15 -2.24 -0.29
CA ILE A 51 -6.41 -0.97 -0.36
C ILE A 51 -7.06 -0.07 -1.41
N ALA A 52 -7.01 1.25 -1.21
CA ALA A 52 -7.67 2.20 -2.09
C ALA A 52 -7.02 2.27 -3.49
N LYS A 53 -5.69 2.30 -3.57
CA LYS A 53 -4.95 2.52 -4.82
C LYS A 53 -3.92 1.42 -5.12
N ALA A 54 -3.68 1.19 -6.41
CA ALA A 54 -2.59 0.36 -6.91
C ALA A 54 -1.76 1.17 -7.91
N TYR A 55 -0.46 1.00 -7.89
CA TYR A 55 0.46 1.67 -8.80
C TYR A 55 1.31 0.66 -9.57
N GLY A 56 1.44 0.86 -10.88
CA GLY A 56 2.22 0.01 -11.78
C GLY A 56 3.72 0.29 -11.78
N SER A 57 4.15 1.32 -11.05
CA SER A 57 5.54 1.69 -10.84
C SER A 57 5.72 2.24 -9.42
N TYR A 58 6.96 2.29 -8.93
CA TYR A 58 7.24 2.86 -7.61
C TYR A 58 7.21 4.39 -7.66
N GLU A 59 7.60 4.93 -8.81
CA GLU A 59 7.61 6.35 -9.12
C GLU A 59 6.20 6.95 -9.04
N ASP A 60 5.19 6.26 -9.56
CA ASP A 60 3.79 6.71 -9.49
C ASP A 60 3.28 6.80 -8.05
N LEU A 61 3.68 5.85 -7.17
CA LEU A 61 3.32 5.89 -5.76
C LEU A 61 4.05 7.03 -5.03
N LEU A 62 5.35 7.19 -5.28
CA LEU A 62 6.15 8.26 -4.67
C LEU A 62 5.74 9.65 -5.13
N ALA A 63 5.14 9.77 -6.32
CA ALA A 63 4.61 11.02 -6.85
C ALA A 63 3.21 11.36 -6.32
N ASP A 64 2.52 10.44 -5.64
CA ASP A 64 1.18 10.70 -5.12
C ASP A 64 1.26 11.58 -3.85
N PRO A 65 0.71 12.82 -3.88
CA PRO A 65 0.79 13.75 -2.77
C PRO A 65 -0.04 13.32 -1.55
N GLU A 66 -0.87 12.28 -1.67
CA GLU A 66 -1.59 11.72 -0.53
C GLU A 66 -0.73 10.77 0.31
N ILE A 67 0.40 10.27 -0.21
CA ILE A 67 1.30 9.39 0.54
C ILE A 67 2.19 10.23 1.45
N GLU A 68 2.14 9.93 2.75
CA GLU A 68 2.93 10.60 3.79
C GLU A 68 4.18 9.78 4.17
N ALA A 69 4.15 8.45 4.00
CA ALA A 69 5.24 7.54 4.35
C ALA A 69 5.30 6.27 3.47
#